data_AF-A0A958KIG9-F1
#
_entry.id   AF-A0A958KIG9-F1
#
_cell.length_a   1.000
_cell.length_b   1.000
_cell.length_c   1.000
_cell.angle_alpha   90.00
_cell.angle_beta   90.00
_cell.angle_gamma   90.00
#
_symmetry.space_group_name_H-M   'P 1'
#
loop_
_entity.id
_entity.type
_entity.pdbx_description
1 polymer ?
#
loop_
_entity_poly.entity_id
_entity_poly.type
_entity_poly.pdbx_seq_one_letter_code
_entity_poly.pdbx_strand_id
1 'polypeptide(L)'
;MALGASFSDLTVTKGDHGLIFDAEGVTLVGRFSDELSAYRARKQWREVLKTYFLLEEQRDYEMSVMSSPENGYNLLSCFFTSACGRYAFWRLINDQAPEAEEKLGEVNLVPVGGSRRFMSSIWNSHDAHKAKVMEGEDEEFSNVFARIFKIFS
;
A
#
# COMPACT_ATOMS: atom_id res chain seq x y z
N MET A 1 -11.39 24.17 15.98
CA MET A 1 -11.88 22.84 16.40
C MET A 1 -10.90 21.83 15.83
N ALA A 2 -10.12 21.17 16.68
CA ALA A 2 -9.13 20.18 16.25
C ALA A 2 -9.83 18.82 16.13
N LEU A 3 -9.86 18.26 14.92
CA LEU A 3 -10.28 16.88 14.70
C LEU A 3 -9.12 15.98 15.13
N GLY A 4 -9.23 15.39 16.32
CA GLY A 4 -8.36 14.30 16.75
C GLY A 4 -8.72 13.05 15.95
N ALA A 5 -7.92 12.70 14.95
CA ALA A 5 -8.00 11.41 14.31
C ALA A 5 -7.45 10.36 15.30
N SER A 6 -8.36 9.56 15.87
CA SER A 6 -8.01 8.41 16.70
C SER A 6 -7.61 7.25 15.78
N PHE A 7 -6.31 6.91 15.74
CA PHE A 7 -5.75 5.80 14.95
C PHE A 7 -5.97 4.43 15.63
N SER A 8 -7.21 4.11 16.01
CA SER A 8 -7.47 2.99 16.92
C SER A 8 -7.63 1.62 16.27
N ASP A 9 -7.95 1.50 14.97
CA ASP A 9 -8.28 0.19 14.38
C ASP A 9 -7.70 0.05 12.96
N LEU A 10 -6.38 0.20 12.81
CA LEU A 10 -5.71 -0.20 11.58
C LEU A 10 -5.70 -1.73 11.50
N THR A 11 -6.61 -2.33 10.72
CA THR A 11 -6.47 -3.72 10.28
C THR A 11 -5.30 -3.79 9.30
N VAL A 12 -4.09 -3.98 9.83
CA VAL A 12 -2.85 -4.10 9.05
C VAL A 12 -2.84 -5.45 8.36
N THR A 13 -3.29 -5.50 7.11
CA THR A 13 -3.05 -6.64 6.23
C THR A 13 -1.74 -6.46 5.50
N LYS A 14 -0.81 -7.40 5.75
CA LYS A 14 0.43 -7.73 5.00
C LYS A 14 1.19 -6.52 4.41
N GLY A 15 2.30 -6.18 5.05
CA GLY A 15 3.20 -5.12 4.59
C GLY A 15 4.60 -5.64 4.33
N ASP A 16 4.81 -6.34 3.21
CA ASP A 16 6.18 -6.56 2.76
C ASP A 16 6.81 -5.20 2.44
N HIS A 17 8.08 -5.03 2.82
CA HIS A 17 8.86 -3.81 2.55
C HIS A 17 8.38 -2.50 3.21
N GLY A 18 7.59 -2.57 4.29
CA GLY A 18 7.20 -1.38 5.07
C GLY A 18 6.05 -0.57 4.47
N LEU A 19 5.32 -1.13 3.49
CA LEU A 19 4.00 -0.67 3.08
C LEU A 19 2.95 -1.15 4.08
N ILE A 20 1.91 -0.36 4.32
CA ILE A 20 0.78 -0.73 5.17
C ILE A 20 -0.48 -0.44 4.35
N PHE A 21 -1.32 -1.45 4.19
CA PHE A 21 -2.62 -1.32 3.54
C PHE A 21 -3.72 -1.21 4.59
N ASP A 22 -4.37 -0.06 4.64
CA ASP A 22 -5.57 0.18 5.44
C ASP A 22 -6.79 -0.02 4.56
N ALA A 23 -7.42 -1.19 4.66
CA ALA A 23 -8.57 -1.56 3.85
C ALA A 23 -9.85 -0.80 4.23
N GLU A 24 -10.00 -0.39 5.50
CA GLU A 24 -11.16 0.37 5.96
C GLU A 24 -11.09 1.81 5.44
N GLY A 25 -9.92 2.43 5.58
CA GLY A 25 -9.65 3.77 5.08
C GLY A 25 -9.34 3.83 3.59
N VAL A 26 -9.31 2.70 2.85
CA VAL A 26 -8.80 2.61 1.47
C VAL A 26 -7.52 3.45 1.29
N THR A 27 -6.56 3.22 2.17
CA THR A 27 -5.35 4.04 2.28
C THR A 27 -4.11 3.16 2.21
N LEU A 28 -3.15 3.60 1.40
CA LEU A 28 -1.79 3.06 1.39
C LEU A 28 -0.89 3.94 2.24
N VAL A 29 -0.20 3.36 3.22
CA VAL A 29 0.68 4.07 4.15
C VAL A 29 2.11 3.55 4.05
N GLY A 30 3.07 4.46 4.02
CA GLY A 30 4.51 4.17 4.03
C GLY A 30 5.17 4.88 5.21
N ARG A 31 6.11 4.21 5.88
CA ARG A 31 6.83 4.77 7.04
C ARG A 31 8.29 5.07 6.69
N PHE A 32 8.75 6.26 7.03
CA PHE A 32 10.09 6.76 6.70
C PHE A 32 10.81 7.33 7.92
N SER A 33 12.13 7.15 7.97
CA SER A 33 13.01 7.72 9.02
C SER A 33 13.10 9.24 8.97
N ASP A 34 13.00 9.82 7.77
CA ASP A 34 13.20 11.23 7.52
C ASP A 34 12.19 11.77 6.51
N GLU A 35 11.94 13.06 6.60
CA GLU A 35 10.93 13.75 5.80
C GLU A 35 11.31 13.79 4.32
N LEU A 36 12.61 13.93 4.00
CA LEU A 36 13.09 13.98 2.62
C LEU A 36 12.84 12.64 1.89
N SER A 37 13.06 11.51 2.56
CA SER A 37 12.73 10.18 2.05
C SER A 37 11.24 10.04 1.78
N ALA A 38 10.37 10.53 2.68
CA ALA A 38 8.92 10.52 2.46
C ALA A 38 8.49 11.35 1.24
N TYR A 39 9.08 12.54 1.02
CA TYR A 39 8.80 13.34 -0.18
C TYR A 39 9.32 12.71 -1.48
N ARG A 40 10.50 12.08 -1.45
CA ARG A 40 11.01 11.31 -2.59
C ARG A 40 10.08 10.14 -2.91
N ALA A 41 9.62 9.45 -1.87
CA ALA A 41 8.69 8.35 -2.00
C ALA A 41 7.36 8.78 -2.59
N ARG A 42 6.80 9.91 -2.14
CA ARG A 42 5.59 10.49 -2.71
C ARG A 42 5.71 10.70 -4.22
N LYS A 43 6.84 11.23 -4.68
CA LYS A 43 7.08 11.42 -6.13
C LYS A 43 7.09 10.08 -6.86
N GLN A 44 7.73 9.06 -6.32
CA GLN A 44 7.79 7.74 -6.95
C GLN A 44 6.44 7.02 -6.92
N TRP A 45 5.72 7.06 -5.80
CA TRP A 45 4.37 6.50 -5.71
C TRP A 45 3.44 7.12 -6.73
N ARG A 46 3.49 8.45 -6.92
CA ARG A 46 2.73 9.14 -7.96
C ARG A 46 3.02 8.57 -9.35
N GLU A 47 4.30 8.39 -9.70
CA GLU A 47 4.68 7.82 -11.00
C GLU A 47 4.22 6.36 -11.13
N VAL A 48 4.36 5.53 -10.09
CA VAL A 48 3.88 4.14 -10.13
C VAL A 48 2.36 4.09 -10.32
N LEU A 49 1.60 4.85 -9.53
CA LEU A 49 0.14 4.89 -9.63
C LEU A 49 -0.33 5.39 -11.01
N LYS A 50 0.37 6.37 -11.57
CA LYS A 50 0.09 6.87 -12.92
C LYS A 50 0.43 5.83 -13.99
N THR A 51 1.58 5.17 -13.92
CA THR A 51 2.03 4.25 -14.98
C THR A 51 1.28 2.93 -14.96
N TYR A 52 1.05 2.34 -13.79
CA TYR A 52 0.47 0.99 -13.67
C TYR A 52 -1.06 0.99 -13.60
N PHE A 53 -1.66 2.08 -13.08
CA PHE A 53 -3.10 2.15 -12.85
C PHE A 53 -3.77 3.33 -13.55
N LEU A 54 -3.01 4.17 -14.27
CA LEU A 54 -3.52 5.35 -14.99
C LEU A 54 -4.26 6.34 -14.08
N LEU A 55 -3.85 6.44 -12.82
CA LEU A 55 -4.48 7.32 -11.84
C LEU A 55 -3.91 8.74 -11.88
N GLU A 56 -4.78 9.71 -11.66
CA GLU A 56 -4.44 11.13 -11.53
C GLU A 56 -4.53 11.58 -10.05
N GLU A 57 -3.48 12.21 -9.53
CA GLU A 57 -3.53 12.83 -8.19
C GLU A 57 -4.61 13.93 -8.17
N GLN A 58 -5.19 14.19 -6.99
CA GLN A 58 -6.33 15.10 -6.77
C GLN A 58 -7.66 14.67 -7.42
N ARG A 59 -7.65 13.69 -8.33
CA ARG A 59 -8.86 13.12 -8.93
C ARG A 59 -9.15 11.72 -8.39
N ASP A 60 -8.16 10.84 -8.45
CA ASP A 60 -8.29 9.43 -8.10
C ASP A 60 -7.73 9.10 -6.72
N TYR A 61 -6.77 9.90 -6.25
CA TYR A 61 -6.16 9.75 -4.95
C TYR A 61 -5.57 11.07 -4.43
N GLU A 62 -5.38 11.14 -3.12
CA GLU A 62 -4.72 12.23 -2.42
C GLU A 62 -3.54 11.71 -1.60
N MET A 63 -2.38 12.37 -1.71
CA MET A 63 -1.18 12.02 -0.95
C MET A 63 -0.81 13.12 0.05
N SER A 64 -0.52 12.71 1.28
CA SER A 64 -0.04 13.60 2.34
C SER A 64 1.18 13.00 3.03
N VAL A 65 2.11 13.87 3.44
CA VAL A 65 3.23 13.49 4.30
C VAL A 65 2.95 14.09 5.67
N MET A 66 2.90 13.23 6.69
CA MET A 66 2.72 13.62 8.07
C MET A 66 4.00 13.35 8.86
N SER A 67 4.59 14.40 9.40
CA SER A 67 5.73 14.26 10.30
C SER A 67 5.21 14.00 11.72
N SER A 68 5.73 12.97 12.38
CA SER A 68 5.44 12.69 13.79
C SER A 68 6.73 12.86 14.61
N PRO A 69 7.02 14.08 15.09
CA PRO A 69 8.25 14.36 15.84
C PRO A 69 8.35 13.52 17.11
N GLU A 70 7.22 13.27 17.77
CA GLU A 70 7.12 12.51 19.01
C GLU A 70 7.54 11.04 18.82
N ASN A 71 7.26 10.48 17.64
CA ASN A 71 7.55 9.08 17.35
C ASN A 71 8.83 8.88 16.51
N GLY A 72 9.50 9.97 16.10
CA GLY A 72 10.74 9.91 15.33
C GLY A 72 10.60 9.30 13.94
N TYR A 73 9.41 9.37 13.33
CA TYR A 73 9.18 8.91 11.96
C TYR A 73 8.23 9.83 11.19
N ASN A 74 8.22 9.67 9.88
CA ASN A 74 7.34 10.37 8.95
C ASN A 74 6.46 9.34 8.24
N LEU A 75 5.21 9.67 8.01
CA LEU A 75 4.25 8.83 7.30
C LEU A 75 3.91 9.46 5.96
N LEU A 76 3.93 8.67 4.90
CA LEU A 76 3.30 8.99 3.63
C LEU A 76 1.98 8.25 3.57
N SER A 77 0.87 8.97 3.45
CA SER A 77 -0.45 8.38 3.30
C SER A 77 -1.01 8.71 1.92
N CYS A 78 -1.56 7.72 1.24
CA CYS A 78 -2.22 7.83 -0.06
C CYS A 78 -3.65 7.31 0.05
N PHE A 79 -4.63 8.23 0.06
CA PHE A 79 -6.05 7.93 0.17
C PHE A 79 -6.68 7.84 -1.22
N PHE A 80 -7.35 6.73 -1.54
CA PHE A 80 -7.97 6.51 -2.85
C PHE A 80 -9.44 6.95 -2.86
N THR A 81 -9.74 8.02 -3.60
CA THR A 81 -11.04 8.71 -3.56
C THR A 81 -12.00 8.27 -4.65
N SER A 82 -11.49 7.94 -5.85
CA SER A 82 -12.32 7.57 -7.00
C SER A 82 -12.58 6.07 -7.10
N ALA A 83 -13.52 5.69 -7.97
CA ALA A 83 -13.76 4.28 -8.31
C ALA A 83 -12.51 3.62 -8.91
N CYS A 84 -11.78 4.32 -9.78
CA CYS A 84 -10.53 3.83 -10.37
C CYS A 84 -9.45 3.65 -9.30
N GLY A 85 -9.32 4.63 -8.39
CA GLY A 85 -8.38 4.55 -7.28
C GLY A 85 -8.66 3.39 -6.33
N ARG A 86 -9.93 3.21 -5.94
CA ARG A 86 -10.36 2.09 -5.08
C ARG A 86 -10.15 0.73 -5.76
N TYR A 87 -10.37 0.62 -7.07
CA TYR A 87 -10.08 -0.60 -7.81
C TYR A 87 -8.57 -0.89 -7.87
N ALA A 88 -7.74 0.13 -8.07
CA ALA A 88 -6.28 -0.02 -8.00
C ALA A 88 -5.83 -0.48 -6.61
N PHE A 89 -6.37 0.11 -5.54
CA PHE A 89 -6.12 -0.31 -4.17
C PHE A 89 -6.52 -1.78 -3.95
N TRP A 90 -7.72 -2.19 -4.42
CA TRP A 90 -8.14 -3.59 -4.35
C TRP A 90 -7.15 -4.51 -5.07
N ARG A 91 -6.63 -4.10 -6.23
CA ARG A 91 -5.61 -4.89 -6.94
C ARG A 91 -4.33 -5.04 -6.14
N LEU A 92 -3.90 -3.98 -5.43
CA LEU A 92 -2.71 -4.03 -4.58
C LEU A 92 -2.90 -4.98 -3.40
N ILE A 93 -4.00 -4.88 -2.64
CA ILE A 93 -4.22 -5.72 -1.45
C ILE A 93 -4.49 -7.21 -1.76
N ASN A 94 -4.84 -7.54 -3.00
CA ASN A 94 -5.11 -8.92 -3.45
C ASN A 94 -3.98 -9.51 -4.31
N ASP A 95 -2.77 -8.95 -4.22
CA ASP A 95 -1.59 -9.40 -4.98
C ASP A 95 -1.84 -9.45 -6.53
N GLN A 96 -2.77 -8.62 -7.06
CA GLN A 96 -3.17 -8.58 -8.49
C GLN A 96 -2.36 -7.57 -9.32
N ALA A 97 -1.35 -6.95 -8.72
CA ALA A 97 -0.43 -6.02 -9.36
C ALA A 97 0.96 -6.07 -8.69
N PRO A 98 1.61 -7.26 -8.65
CA PRO A 98 2.84 -7.47 -7.90
C PRO A 98 3.99 -6.58 -8.39
N GLU A 99 4.04 -6.22 -9.67
CA GLU A 99 5.08 -5.33 -10.21
C GLU A 99 4.93 -3.89 -9.69
N ALA A 100 3.69 -3.44 -9.49
CA ALA A 100 3.42 -2.13 -8.90
C ALA A 100 3.71 -2.13 -7.41
N GLU A 101 3.36 -3.21 -6.70
CA GLU A 101 3.66 -3.39 -5.28
C GLU A 101 5.17 -3.41 -5.01
N GLU A 102 5.95 -4.16 -5.80
CA GLU A 102 7.41 -4.19 -5.70
C GLU A 102 7.99 -2.78 -5.84
N LYS A 103 7.52 -2.01 -6.83
CA LYS A 103 7.98 -0.63 -7.08
C LYS A 103 7.58 0.34 -5.96
N LEU A 104 6.42 0.14 -5.33
CA LEU A 104 6.01 0.93 -4.16
C LEU A 104 6.87 0.56 -2.94
N GLY A 105 7.25 -0.72 -2.81
CA GLY A 105 8.02 -1.27 -1.69
C GLY A 105 9.51 -0.94 -1.74
N GLU A 106 10.16 -0.99 -2.93
CA GLU A 106 11.58 -0.62 -3.13
C GLU A 106 11.92 0.74 -2.51
N VAL A 107 10.96 1.65 -2.58
CA VAL A 107 11.08 3.04 -2.15
C VAL A 107 10.93 3.20 -0.64
N ASN A 108 10.20 2.29 0.02
CA ASN A 108 10.07 2.26 1.48
C ASN A 108 11.31 1.68 2.17
N LEU A 109 12.22 1.04 1.42
CA LEU A 109 13.42 0.40 1.95
C LEU A 109 14.66 1.31 2.03
N VAL A 110 14.53 2.65 1.97
CA VAL A 110 15.70 3.54 2.05
C VAL A 110 16.49 3.24 3.32
N PRO A 111 17.73 2.70 3.21
CA PRO A 111 18.43 2.18 4.36
C PRO A 111 18.98 3.34 5.18
N VAL A 112 18.57 3.42 6.44
CA VAL A 112 19.31 4.17 7.46
C VAL A 112 20.69 3.53 7.56
N GLY A 113 21.69 4.16 6.94
CA GLY A 113 23.13 3.90 7.13
C GLY A 113 23.55 2.44 7.33
N GLY A 114 23.93 1.77 6.25
CA GLY A 114 24.89 0.67 6.29
C GLY A 114 24.36 -0.75 6.56
N SER A 115 23.85 -1.40 5.52
CA SER A 115 24.22 -2.80 5.28
C SER A 115 23.89 -3.21 3.85
N ARG A 116 24.94 -3.29 3.05
CA ARG A 116 24.95 -3.82 1.69
C ARG A 116 24.95 -5.36 1.72
N ARG A 117 24.02 -5.98 2.46
CA ARG A 117 23.85 -7.44 2.57
C ARG A 117 22.42 -7.81 2.96
N PHE A 118 21.46 -7.77 2.04
CA PHE A 118 20.22 -8.56 2.19
C PHE A 118 19.53 -8.83 0.85
N MET A 119 20.31 -9.07 -0.21
CA MET A 119 19.80 -9.69 -1.44
C MET A 119 20.69 -10.89 -1.78
N SER A 120 20.19 -12.09 -1.49
CA SER A 120 20.47 -13.36 -2.22
C SER A 120 20.01 -14.63 -1.50
N SER A 121 19.56 -14.61 -0.24
CA SER A 121 19.30 -15.86 0.50
C SER A 121 17.82 -16.28 0.69
N ILE A 122 16.84 -15.58 0.13
CA ILE A 122 15.39 -15.94 0.27
C ILE A 122 14.81 -16.55 -1.03
N TRP A 123 15.63 -16.72 -2.08
CA TRP A 123 15.19 -17.26 -3.38
C TRP A 123 15.53 -18.74 -3.57
N ASN A 124 15.41 -19.60 -2.53
CA ASN A 124 15.71 -21.02 -2.69
C ASN A 124 14.93 -21.98 -1.78
N SER A 125 13.63 -21.74 -1.52
CA SER A 125 12.83 -22.74 -0.78
C SER A 125 11.32 -22.81 -1.05
N HIS A 126 10.75 -22.13 -2.04
CA HIS A 126 9.30 -22.22 -2.28
C HIS A 126 8.91 -22.72 -3.68
N ASP A 127 9.79 -23.51 -4.30
CA ASP A 127 9.37 -24.51 -5.29
C ASP A 127 9.02 -25.81 -4.57
N ALA A 128 7.72 -26.04 -4.40
CA ALA A 128 7.03 -27.28 -4.02
C ALA A 128 6.06 -27.04 -2.86
N HIS A 129 4.87 -26.47 -3.12
CA HIS A 129 3.65 -26.90 -2.38
C HIS A 129 2.29 -26.32 -2.81
N LYS A 130 2.13 -25.60 -3.92
CA LYS A 130 0.79 -25.13 -4.35
C LYS A 130 0.45 -25.51 -5.80
N ALA A 131 0.48 -26.83 -6.05
CA ALA A 131 -0.50 -27.47 -6.93
C ALA A 131 -1.60 -28.05 -6.04
N LYS A 132 -2.88 -27.82 -6.39
CA LYS A 132 -4.12 -28.05 -5.62
C LYS A 132 -4.45 -26.97 -4.59
N VAL A 133 -5.22 -25.97 -5.00
CA VAL A 133 -6.63 -25.81 -4.59
C VAL A 133 -7.32 -25.07 -5.76
N MET A 134 -7.96 -25.84 -6.64
CA MET A 134 -9.09 -25.35 -7.45
C MET A 134 -10.36 -25.66 -6.66
N GLU A 135 -11.38 -24.82 -6.85
CA GLU A 135 -12.76 -24.91 -6.35
C GLU A 135 -13.02 -24.17 -5.04
N GLY A 136 -13.54 -22.93 -5.15
CA GLY A 136 -14.14 -22.19 -4.03
C GLY A 136 -14.25 -20.67 -4.17
N GLU A 137 -13.78 -20.05 -5.25
CA GLU A 137 -13.51 -18.60 -5.28
C GLU A 137 -14.67 -17.69 -5.76
N ASP A 138 -15.89 -18.18 -6.02
CA ASP A 138 -16.92 -17.30 -6.63
C ASP A 138 -17.77 -16.48 -5.62
N GLU A 139 -17.94 -16.91 -4.37
CA GLU A 139 -18.82 -16.22 -3.41
C GLU A 139 -18.14 -15.11 -2.58
N GLU A 140 -16.83 -15.22 -2.35
CA GLU A 140 -16.08 -14.21 -1.58
C GLU A 140 -15.83 -12.94 -2.43
N PHE A 141 -15.59 -13.13 -3.74
CA PHE A 141 -15.47 -12.04 -4.71
C PHE A 141 -16.72 -11.18 -4.76
N SER A 142 -17.92 -11.78 -4.78
CA SER A 142 -19.19 -11.05 -4.79
C SER A 142 -19.41 -10.25 -3.51
N ASN A 143 -19.04 -10.81 -2.35
CA ASN A 143 -19.20 -10.14 -1.06
C ASN A 143 -18.20 -8.98 -0.85
N VAL A 144 -16.96 -9.11 -1.31
CA VAL A 144 -15.98 -8.00 -1.27
C VAL A 144 -16.37 -6.92 -2.27
N PHE A 145 -16.78 -7.27 -3.49
CA PHE A 145 -17.32 -6.30 -4.45
C PHE A 145 -18.55 -5.58 -3.91
N ALA A 146 -19.48 -6.30 -3.27
CA ALA A 146 -20.69 -5.73 -2.68
C ALA A 146 -20.40 -4.82 -1.48
N ARG A 147 -19.37 -5.15 -0.68
CA ARG A 147 -18.88 -4.27 0.40
C ARG A 147 -18.25 -3.01 -0.14
N ILE A 148 -17.40 -3.13 -1.16
CA ILE A 148 -16.81 -2.00 -1.86
C ILE A 148 -17.91 -1.12 -2.46
N PHE A 149 -18.90 -1.71 -3.15
CA PHE A 149 -20.10 -1.01 -3.67
C PHE A 149 -20.95 -0.34 -2.59
N LYS A 150 -21.05 -0.91 -1.38
CA LYS A 150 -21.71 -0.26 -0.25
C LYS A 150 -20.97 0.97 0.28
N ILE A 151 -19.67 1.13 0.01
CA ILE A 151 -18.91 2.37 0.30
C ILE A 151 -19.13 3.42 -0.81
N PHE A 152 -19.87 3.10 -1.89
CA PHE A 152 -20.21 3.99 -3.00
C PHE A 152 -21.69 4.44 -3.01
N SER A 153 -22.53 4.04 -2.05
CA SER A 153 -23.91 4.54 -1.85
C SER A 153 -24.02 5.36 -0.57
#